data_AF-A0A7V6ALM2-F1
#
_entry.id   AF-A0A7V6ALM2-F1
#
_cell.length_a   1.000
_cell.length_b   1.000
_cell.length_c   1.000
_cell.angle_alpha   90.00
_cell.angle_beta   90.00
_cell.angle_gamma   90.00
#
_symmetry.space_group_name_H-M   'P 1'
#
loop_
_entity.id
_entity.type
_entity.pdbx_description
1 polymer ?
#
loop_
_entity_poly.entity_id
_entity_poly.type
_entity_poly.pdbx_seq_one_letter_code
_entity_poly.pdbx_strand_id
1 'polypeptide(L)'
;MVTLFRFLIKHHFVILFIIMESVAISFFVNQNTYQNATVNLLAINLNGQVATRLHQIKQYFYLKEKNTFLAQENERLRNQLALLNEKMNRVMLKDSADSQYCYLAARVINNCISKPYNYLMLNKGARDGILPEMAVISADGIVGVVHQVSEHFSQVISLLNLKLKVSCKLKKNQYFGSLEWTGRNARECALRNIPFHVEV
;
A
#
# COMPACT_ATOMS: atom_id res chain seq x y z
N MET A 1 9.24 85.01 -15.38
CA MET A 1 7.95 84.32 -15.10
C MET A 1 6.93 84.40 -16.24
N VAL A 2 6.86 85.46 -17.04
CA VAL A 2 5.83 85.62 -18.11
C VAL A 2 6.01 84.66 -19.31
N THR A 3 7.25 84.25 -19.59
CA THR A 3 7.59 83.35 -20.71
C THR A 3 7.05 81.93 -20.54
N LEU A 4 7.04 81.40 -19.31
CA LEU A 4 6.51 80.06 -19.00
C LEU A 4 4.98 80.03 -19.14
N PHE A 5 4.30 81.08 -18.68
CA PHE A 5 2.84 81.21 -18.77
C PHE A 5 2.36 81.36 -20.23
N ARG A 6 3.14 82.08 -21.06
CA ARG A 6 2.84 82.23 -22.49
C ARG A 6 3.08 80.93 -23.27
N PHE A 7 4.06 80.13 -22.87
CA PHE A 7 4.27 78.77 -23.40
C PHE A 7 3.11 77.84 -23.04
N LEU A 8 2.62 77.92 -21.80
CA LEU A 8 1.50 77.11 -21.31
C LEU A 8 0.20 77.37 -22.08
N ILE A 9 -0.11 78.64 -22.37
CA ILE A 9 -1.30 79.03 -23.15
C ILE A 9 -1.14 78.64 -24.62
N LYS A 10 0.05 78.80 -25.20
CA LYS A 10 0.33 78.46 -26.61
C LYS A 10 0.18 76.97 -26.89
N HIS A 11 0.53 76.11 -25.93
CA HIS A 11 0.50 74.65 -26.08
C HIS A 11 -0.55 73.97 -25.20
N HIS A 12 -1.56 74.70 -24.71
CA HIS A 12 -2.51 74.17 -23.72
C HIS A 12 -3.24 72.91 -24.22
N PHE A 13 -3.54 72.82 -25.52
CA PHE A 13 -4.19 71.65 -26.12
C PHE A 13 -3.32 70.39 -26.02
N VAL A 14 -2.01 70.51 -26.26
CA VAL A 14 -1.06 69.39 -26.19
C VAL A 14 -0.87 68.94 -24.74
N ILE A 15 -0.78 69.89 -23.81
CA ILE A 15 -0.63 69.59 -22.38
C ILE A 15 -1.90 68.90 -21.86
N LEU A 16 -3.09 69.38 -22.24
CA LEU A 16 -4.37 68.77 -21.88
C LEU A 16 -4.47 67.34 -22.42
N PHE A 17 -4.04 67.12 -23.67
CA PHE A 17 -3.99 65.81 -24.30
C PHE A 17 -3.09 64.84 -23.52
N ILE A 18 -1.87 65.25 -23.16
CA ILE A 18 -0.93 64.43 -22.38
C ILE A 18 -1.50 64.09 -20.99
N ILE A 19 -2.17 65.05 -20.33
CA ILE A 19 -2.82 64.80 -19.03
C ILE A 19 -3.96 63.78 -19.18
N MET A 20 -4.83 63.97 -20.18
CA MET A 20 -5.95 63.05 -20.44
C MET A 20 -5.45 61.66 -20.83
N GLU A 21 -4.38 61.55 -21.62
CA GLU A 21 -3.76 60.29 -21.99
C GLU A 21 -3.11 59.60 -20.78
N SER A 22 -2.45 60.35 -19.90
CA SER A 22 -1.91 59.82 -18.65
C SER A 22 -3.00 59.28 -17.72
N VAL A 23 -4.14 59.98 -17.63
CA VAL A 23 -5.30 59.52 -16.86
C VAL A 23 -5.93 58.28 -17.49
N ALA A 24 -6.06 58.24 -18.82
CA ALA A 24 -6.59 57.08 -19.54
C ALA A 24 -5.69 55.84 -19.38
N ILE A 25 -4.37 56.00 -19.49
CA ILE A 25 -3.40 54.93 -19.27
C ILE A 25 -3.46 54.43 -17.82
N SER A 26 -3.55 55.35 -16.84
CA SER A 26 -3.71 54.99 -15.43
C SER A 26 -5.00 54.19 -15.19
N PHE A 27 -6.12 54.59 -15.79
CA PHE A 27 -7.38 53.83 -15.74
C PHE A 27 -7.25 52.46 -16.41
N PHE A 28 -6.63 52.37 -17.59
CA PHE A 28 -6.45 51.12 -18.34
C PHE A 28 -5.62 50.08 -17.57
N VAL A 29 -4.52 50.52 -16.93
CA VAL A 29 -3.68 49.66 -16.09
C VAL A 29 -4.45 49.19 -14.84
N ASN A 30 -5.24 50.07 -14.23
CA ASN A 30 -6.03 49.75 -13.04
C ASN A 30 -7.29 48.91 -13.32
N GLN A 31 -7.86 48.96 -14.53
CA GLN A 31 -9.07 48.20 -14.89
C GLN A 31 -8.80 46.74 -15.28
N ASN A 32 -7.53 46.30 -15.38
CA ASN A 32 -7.16 44.96 -15.83
C ASN A 32 -7.32 43.87 -14.75
N THR A 33 -8.36 43.97 -13.93
CA THR A 33 -8.71 43.02 -12.87
C THR A 33 -9.26 41.69 -13.41
N TYR A 34 -9.78 41.66 -14.63
CA TYR A 34 -10.27 40.42 -15.27
C TYR A 34 -9.15 39.51 -15.78
N GLN A 35 -8.03 40.04 -16.27
CA GLN A 35 -6.87 39.21 -16.67
C GLN A 35 -6.04 38.79 -15.45
N ASN A 36 -5.96 39.62 -14.40
CA ASN A 36 -5.30 39.23 -13.16
C ASN A 36 -6.02 38.06 -12.46
N ALA A 37 -7.35 37.96 -12.55
CA ALA A 37 -8.08 36.82 -12.00
C ALA A 37 -7.78 35.51 -12.74
N THR A 38 -7.68 35.52 -14.07
CA THR A 38 -7.34 34.33 -14.88
C THR A 38 -5.87 33.94 -14.72
N VAL A 39 -4.95 34.90 -14.64
CA VAL A 39 -3.52 34.65 -14.38
C VAL A 39 -3.30 34.12 -12.95
N ASN A 40 -4.02 34.64 -11.95
CA ASN A 40 -3.99 34.08 -10.59
C ASN A 40 -4.61 32.69 -10.53
N LEU A 41 -5.70 32.42 -11.23
CA LEU A 41 -6.28 31.07 -11.37
C LEU A 41 -5.28 30.10 -12.02
N LEU A 42 -4.56 30.53 -13.04
CA LEU A 42 -3.50 29.72 -13.66
C LEU A 42 -2.33 29.50 -12.70
N ALA A 43 -1.89 30.52 -11.97
CA ALA A 43 -0.82 30.40 -10.97
C ALA A 43 -1.21 29.48 -9.80
N ILE A 44 -2.46 29.55 -9.32
CA ILE A 44 -3.02 28.66 -8.29
C ILE A 44 -3.06 27.22 -8.82
N ASN A 45 -3.52 27.00 -10.05
CA ASN A 45 -3.58 25.67 -10.65
C ASN A 45 -2.19 25.06 -10.88
N LEU A 46 -1.23 25.85 -11.35
CA LEU A 46 0.15 25.38 -11.57
C LEU A 46 0.85 25.06 -10.24
N ASN A 47 0.73 25.93 -9.24
CA ASN A 47 1.24 25.65 -7.89
C ASN A 47 0.57 24.42 -7.28
N GLY A 48 -0.75 24.27 -7.46
CA GLY A 48 -1.50 23.10 -7.05
C GLY A 48 -0.99 21.82 -7.71
N GLN A 49 -0.73 21.82 -9.02
CA GLN A 49 -0.18 20.68 -9.73
C GLN A 49 1.23 20.31 -9.26
N VAL A 50 2.11 21.30 -9.08
CA VAL A 50 3.48 21.09 -8.58
C VAL A 50 3.45 20.55 -7.15
N ALA A 51 2.64 21.15 -6.27
CA ALA A 51 2.47 20.68 -4.90
C ALA A 51 1.91 19.25 -4.84
N THR A 52 0.94 18.92 -5.70
CA THR A 52 0.36 17.57 -5.79
C THR A 52 1.40 16.55 -6.25
N ARG A 53 2.21 16.87 -7.25
CA ARG A 53 3.29 15.97 -7.73
C ARG A 53 4.36 15.74 -6.66
N LEU A 54 4.77 16.79 -5.94
CA LEU A 54 5.69 16.67 -4.82
C LEU A 54 5.08 15.85 -3.68
N HIS A 55 3.78 16.03 -3.41
CA HIS A 55 3.06 15.26 -2.41
C HIS A 55 2.99 13.78 -2.77
N GLN A 56 2.67 13.43 -4.03
CA GLN A 56 2.62 12.04 -4.51
C GLN A 56 3.96 11.32 -4.33
N ILE A 57 5.07 12.00 -4.64
CA ILE A 57 6.41 11.44 -4.46
C ILE A 57 6.71 11.20 -2.97
N LYS A 58 6.45 12.20 -2.12
CA LYS A 58 6.63 12.04 -0.65
C LYS A 58 5.74 10.95 -0.08
N GLN A 59 4.49 10.88 -0.52
CA GLN A 59 3.50 9.90 -0.08
C GLN A 59 3.92 8.47 -0.47
N TYR A 60 4.54 8.28 -1.64
CA TYR A 60 5.09 6.98 -2.02
C TYR A 60 6.17 6.48 -1.05
N PHE A 61 7.13 7.33 -0.70
CA PHE A 61 8.17 6.98 0.29
C PHE A 61 7.58 6.72 1.68
N TYR A 62 6.65 7.56 2.13
CA TYR A 62 5.97 7.41 3.41
C TYR A 62 5.13 6.12 3.47
N LEU A 63 4.49 5.74 2.36
CA LEU A 63 3.69 4.51 2.30
C LEU A 63 4.55 3.26 2.49
N LYS A 64 5.75 3.23 1.89
CA LYS A 64 6.72 2.14 2.06
C LYS A 64 7.13 1.99 3.52
N GLU A 65 7.48 3.11 4.17
CA GLU A 65 7.89 3.15 5.58
C GLU A 65 6.75 2.72 6.52
N LYS A 66 5.54 3.24 6.29
CA LYS A 66 4.36 2.88 7.08
C LYS A 66 4.01 1.40 6.94
N ASN A 67 4.16 0.81 5.75
CA ASN A 67 3.93 -0.61 5.54
C ASN A 67 4.94 -1.48 6.32
N THR A 68 6.22 -1.11 6.30
CA THR A 68 7.24 -1.82 7.10
C THR A 68 6.97 -1.73 8.60
N PHE A 69 6.59 -0.54 9.08
CA PHE A 69 6.22 -0.33 10.48
C PHE A 69 5.01 -1.19 10.88
N LEU A 70 3.95 -1.18 10.08
CA LEU A 70 2.75 -1.98 10.34
C LEU A 70 3.02 -3.49 10.28
N ALA A 71 3.94 -3.96 9.44
CA ALA A 71 4.32 -5.36 9.38
C ALA A 71 5.04 -5.81 10.66
N GLN A 72 5.96 -4.98 11.17
CA GLN A 72 6.67 -5.24 12.44
C GLN A 72 5.72 -5.22 13.63
N GLU A 73 4.78 -4.28 13.66
CA GLU A 73 3.79 -4.22 14.72
C GLU A 73 2.85 -5.43 14.70
N ASN A 74 2.43 -5.89 13.52
CA ASN A 74 1.66 -7.12 13.38
C ASN A 74 2.41 -8.35 13.88
N GLU A 75 3.71 -8.46 13.57
CA GLU A 75 4.58 -9.52 14.08
C GLU A 75 4.60 -9.50 15.62
N ARG A 76 4.88 -8.34 16.20
CA ARG A 76 4.94 -8.13 17.65
C ARG A 76 3.62 -8.50 18.33
N LEU A 77 2.49 -8.02 17.81
CA LEU A 77 1.16 -8.26 18.37
C LEU A 77 0.78 -9.74 18.28
N ARG A 78 1.05 -10.41 17.14
CA ARG A 78 0.77 -11.84 16.97
C ARG A 78 1.58 -12.69 17.95
N ASN A 79 2.85 -12.35 18.16
CA ASN A 79 3.70 -13.03 19.14
C ASN A 79 3.20 -12.80 20.58
N GLN A 80 2.72 -11.59 20.90
CA GLN A 80 2.11 -11.33 22.20
C GLN A 80 0.82 -12.14 22.42
N LEU A 81 -0.03 -12.25 21.41
CA LEU A 81 -1.23 -13.08 21.46
C LEU A 81 -0.89 -14.55 21.63
N ALA A 82 0.14 -15.06 20.93
CA ALA A 82 0.62 -16.42 21.09
C ALA A 82 1.06 -16.70 22.53
N LEU A 83 1.87 -15.80 23.12
CA LEU A 83 2.34 -15.91 24.50
C LEU A 83 1.19 -15.82 25.52
N LEU A 84 0.18 -14.99 25.28
CA LEU A 84 -1.00 -14.90 26.14
C LEU A 84 -1.84 -16.19 26.07
N ASN A 85 -2.03 -16.73 24.87
CA ASN A 85 -2.70 -18.02 24.67
C ASN A 85 -1.95 -19.15 25.35
N GLU A 86 -0.61 -19.18 25.29
CA GLU A 86 0.19 -20.13 26.07
C GLU A 86 -0.09 -20.03 27.57
N LYS A 87 -0.08 -18.82 28.13
CA LYS A 87 -0.32 -18.62 29.56
C LYS A 87 -1.73 -19.06 29.96
N MET A 88 -2.73 -18.74 29.15
CA MET A 88 -4.12 -19.13 29.38
C MET A 88 -4.31 -20.65 29.29
N ASN A 89 -3.68 -21.30 28.31
CA ASN A 89 -3.74 -22.76 28.12
C ASN A 89 -2.92 -23.54 29.15
N ARG A 90 -1.91 -22.93 29.80
CA ARG A 90 -1.22 -23.53 30.95
C ARG A 90 -2.06 -23.49 32.23
N VAL A 91 -2.94 -22.50 32.40
CA VAL A 91 -3.86 -22.39 33.54
C VAL A 91 -5.07 -23.34 33.38
N MET A 92 -5.51 -23.59 32.15
CA MET A 92 -6.52 -24.61 31.83
C MET A 92 -5.83 -25.88 31.30
N LEU A 93 -5.51 -26.84 32.18
CA LEU A 93 -4.99 -28.16 31.82
C LEU A 93 -5.80 -28.83 30.70
N LYS A 94 -5.41 -28.64 29.44
CA LYS A 94 -5.86 -29.42 28.28
C LYS A 94 -4.92 -29.19 27.12
N ASP A 95 -4.34 -30.28 26.61
CA ASP A 95 -3.49 -30.47 25.43
C ASP A 95 -3.83 -29.57 24.22
N SER A 96 -3.52 -28.29 24.38
CA SER A 96 -3.64 -27.18 23.43
C SER A 96 -2.43 -27.06 22.51
N ALA A 97 -2.24 -27.93 21.51
CA ALA A 97 -1.17 -27.78 20.50
C ALA A 97 -1.20 -26.44 19.72
N ASP A 98 -2.19 -25.59 19.98
CA ASP A 98 -2.40 -24.26 19.39
C ASP A 98 -1.44 -23.17 19.87
N SER A 99 -0.56 -23.45 20.84
CA SER A 99 0.02 -22.38 21.65
C SER A 99 1.47 -22.00 21.29
N GLN A 100 2.22 -22.82 20.56
CA GLN A 100 3.68 -22.67 20.44
C GLN A 100 4.15 -22.12 19.09
N TYR A 101 3.52 -21.06 18.58
CA TYR A 101 3.90 -20.47 17.29
C TYR A 101 4.64 -19.14 17.48
N CYS A 102 5.82 -19.04 16.87
CA CYS A 102 6.52 -17.78 16.67
C CYS A 102 6.23 -17.28 15.26
N TYR A 103 5.71 -16.07 15.15
CA TYR A 103 5.41 -15.42 13.88
C TYR A 103 6.59 -14.53 13.49
N LEU A 104 6.99 -14.63 12.22
CA LEU A 104 7.99 -13.77 11.59
C LEU A 104 7.38 -13.08 10.37
N ALA A 105 7.48 -11.75 10.28
CA ALA A 105 7.00 -11.03 9.11
C ALA A 105 7.98 -11.20 7.94
N ALA A 106 7.44 -11.65 6.79
CA ALA A 106 8.17 -11.77 5.54
C ALA A 106 7.40 -11.10 4.40
N ARG A 107 8.15 -10.56 3.43
CA ARG A 107 7.62 -9.95 2.21
C ARG A 107 7.81 -10.91 1.03
N VAL A 108 6.76 -11.10 0.25
CA VAL A 108 6.82 -11.80 -1.04
C VAL A 108 7.57 -10.92 -2.04
N ILE A 109 8.70 -11.40 -2.55
CA ILE A 109 9.51 -10.72 -3.58
C ILE A 109 9.26 -11.24 -4.98
N ASN A 110 8.76 -12.47 -5.10
CA ASN A 110 8.37 -13.06 -6.37
C ASN A 110 7.15 -13.96 -6.18
N ASN A 111 6.19 -13.83 -7.10
CA ASN A 111 5.00 -14.65 -7.17
C ASN A 111 4.69 -14.95 -8.63
N CYS A 112 4.67 -16.23 -8.99
CA CYS A 112 4.16 -16.69 -10.27
C CYS A 112 2.86 -17.47 -10.00
N ILE A 113 1.75 -17.03 -10.59
CA ILE A 113 0.43 -17.67 -10.47
C ILE A 113 -0.04 -18.33 -11.78
N SER A 114 0.73 -18.18 -12.87
CA SER A 114 0.34 -18.65 -14.20
C SER A 114 0.70 -20.10 -14.47
N LYS A 115 1.42 -20.76 -13.56
CA LYS A 115 1.91 -22.13 -13.74
C LYS A 115 1.10 -23.12 -12.88
N PRO A 116 1.00 -24.39 -13.26
CA PRO A 116 0.38 -25.41 -12.41
C PRO A 116 1.19 -25.71 -11.13
N TYR A 117 2.48 -25.38 -11.14
CA TYR A 117 3.40 -25.55 -10.02
C TYR A 117 3.89 -24.17 -9.55
N ASN A 118 3.03 -23.45 -8.85
CA ASN A 118 3.33 -22.11 -8.36
C ASN A 118 4.24 -22.15 -7.13
N TYR A 119 5.24 -21.28 -7.15
CA TYR A 119 6.16 -21.05 -6.05
C TYR A 119 6.22 -19.56 -5.74
N LEU A 120 6.32 -19.24 -4.46
CA LEU A 120 6.53 -17.89 -3.96
C LEU A 120 7.95 -17.78 -3.43
N MET A 121 8.54 -16.60 -3.50
CA MET A 121 9.83 -16.32 -2.89
C MET A 121 9.68 -15.22 -1.85
N LEU A 122 10.21 -15.45 -0.65
CA LEU A 122 10.18 -14.53 0.48
C LEU A 122 11.55 -13.90 0.70
N ASN A 123 11.58 -12.65 1.18
CA ASN A 123 12.80 -11.92 1.54
C ASN A 123 13.40 -12.32 2.90
N LYS A 124 13.20 -13.57 3.32
CA LYS A 124 13.64 -14.11 4.59
C LYS A 124 14.21 -15.51 4.38
N GLY A 125 15.37 -15.78 4.97
CA GLY A 125 16.09 -17.04 4.79
C GLY A 125 16.53 -17.67 6.11
N ALA A 126 17.52 -18.56 6.02
CA ALA A 126 18.05 -19.28 7.17
C ALA A 126 18.65 -18.35 8.23
N ARG A 127 19.26 -17.23 7.83
CA ARG A 127 19.79 -16.22 8.76
C ARG A 127 18.70 -15.53 9.58
N ASP A 128 17.47 -15.52 9.08
CA ASP A 128 16.30 -15.00 9.79
C ASP A 128 15.57 -16.09 10.61
N GLY A 129 16.09 -17.32 10.65
CA GLY A 129 15.49 -18.44 11.37
C GLY A 129 14.41 -19.21 10.59
N ILE A 130 14.25 -18.97 9.28
CA ILE A 130 13.31 -19.75 8.47
C ILE A 130 13.87 -21.16 8.25
N LEU A 131 13.01 -22.16 8.42
CA LEU A 131 13.31 -23.56 8.14
C LEU A 131 12.34 -24.12 7.08
N PRO A 132 12.75 -25.16 6.33
CA PRO A 132 11.81 -25.95 5.53
C PRO A 132 10.62 -26.44 6.37
N GLU A 133 9.48 -26.64 5.71
CA GLU A 133 8.22 -27.10 6.30
C GLU A 133 7.50 -26.10 7.23
N MET A 134 8.04 -24.89 7.42
CA MET A 134 7.31 -23.82 8.12
C MET A 134 6.07 -23.36 7.33
N ALA A 135 4.98 -23.10 8.06
CA ALA A 135 3.74 -22.60 7.48
C ALA A 135 3.85 -21.10 7.15
N VAL A 136 3.30 -20.71 6.00
CA VAL A 136 3.23 -19.32 5.55
C VAL A 136 1.77 -18.89 5.52
N ILE A 137 1.46 -17.82 6.23
CA ILE A 137 0.10 -17.28 6.36
C ILE A 137 0.06 -15.80 6.00
N SER A 138 -1.10 -15.34 5.52
CA SER A 138 -1.43 -13.93 5.35
C SER A 138 -2.46 -13.49 6.40
N ALA A 139 -2.96 -12.26 6.28
CA ALA A 139 -4.09 -11.80 7.07
C ALA A 139 -5.37 -12.62 6.81
N ASP A 140 -5.55 -13.12 5.59
CA ASP A 140 -6.78 -13.78 5.14
C ASP A 140 -6.75 -15.30 5.26
N GLY A 141 -5.58 -15.90 5.53
CA GLY A 141 -5.47 -17.35 5.73
C GLY A 141 -4.12 -17.94 5.33
N ILE A 142 -4.13 -19.22 5.00
CA ILE A 142 -2.92 -19.99 4.65
C ILE A 142 -2.50 -19.68 3.22
N VAL A 143 -1.21 -19.39 3.02
CA VAL A 143 -0.62 -19.11 1.71
C VAL A 143 0.12 -20.33 1.17
N GLY A 144 0.81 -21.08 2.03
CA GLY A 144 1.61 -22.22 1.60
C GLY A 144 2.58 -22.73 2.67
N VAL A 145 3.54 -23.52 2.23
CA VAL A 145 4.56 -24.14 3.09
C VAL A 145 5.96 -23.90 2.52
N VAL A 146 6.92 -23.54 3.37
CA VAL A 146 8.32 -23.36 2.97
C VAL A 146 8.88 -24.68 2.45
N HIS A 147 9.45 -24.67 1.25
CA HIS A 147 10.03 -25.85 0.61
C HIS A 147 11.55 -25.87 0.68
N GLN A 148 12.18 -24.74 0.35
CA GLN A 148 13.62 -24.60 0.31
C GLN A 148 14.02 -23.25 0.91
N VAL A 149 15.17 -23.23 1.56
CA VAL A 149 15.69 -22.05 2.25
C VAL A 149 17.14 -21.83 1.84
N SER A 150 17.45 -20.60 1.44
CA SER A 150 18.81 -20.09 1.25
C SER A 150 19.18 -19.18 2.43
N GLU A 151 20.41 -18.65 2.47
CA GLU A 151 20.82 -17.78 3.57
C GLU A 151 19.91 -16.56 3.78
N HIS A 152 19.44 -15.94 2.70
CA HIS A 152 18.69 -14.67 2.73
C HIS A 152 17.25 -14.75 2.20
N PHE A 153 16.92 -15.83 1.47
CA PHE A 153 15.62 -16.00 0.82
C PHE A 153 15.09 -17.40 1.07
N SER A 154 13.77 -17.55 0.99
CA SER A 154 13.11 -18.85 1.05
C SER A 154 12.11 -18.99 -0.08
N GLN A 155 11.96 -20.21 -0.56
CA GLN A 155 11.00 -20.60 -1.57
C GLN A 155 9.86 -21.37 -0.89
N VAL A 156 8.64 -20.98 -1.21
CA VAL A 156 7.40 -21.50 -0.63
C VAL A 156 6.59 -22.16 -1.73
N ILE A 157 6.11 -23.39 -1.47
CA ILE A 157 5.10 -24.00 -2.32
C ILE A 157 3.76 -23.34 -1.98
N SER A 158 3.16 -22.68 -2.96
CA SER A 158 1.85 -22.03 -2.81
C SER A 158 0.74 -23.05 -2.63
N LEU A 159 -0.35 -22.66 -1.97
CA LEU A 159 -1.62 -23.40 -1.96
C LEU A 159 -2.12 -23.71 -3.38
N LEU A 160 -1.80 -22.82 -4.34
CA LEU A 160 -2.10 -22.97 -5.77
C LEU A 160 -1.06 -23.83 -6.50
N ASN A 161 -0.63 -24.93 -5.89
CA ASN A 161 0.32 -25.86 -6.48
C ASN A 161 -0.29 -27.27 -6.44
N LEU A 162 -0.32 -27.94 -7.59
CA LEU A 162 -0.89 -29.29 -7.73
C LEU A 162 -0.24 -30.36 -6.84
N LYS A 163 1.00 -30.12 -6.36
CA LYS A 163 1.72 -31.07 -5.49
C LYS A 163 1.46 -30.84 -4.00
N LEU A 164 0.91 -29.69 -3.61
CA LEU A 164 0.72 -29.38 -2.20
C LEU A 164 -0.58 -30.00 -1.69
N LYS A 165 -0.46 -30.71 -0.57
CA LYS A 165 -1.58 -31.25 0.18
C LYS A 165 -1.47 -30.76 1.61
N VAL A 166 -2.51 -30.11 2.10
CA VAL A 166 -2.55 -29.55 3.46
C VAL A 166 -3.62 -30.27 4.25
N SER A 167 -3.28 -30.75 5.44
CA SER A 167 -4.27 -31.33 6.36
C SER A 167 -5.17 -30.21 6.89
N CYS A 168 -6.48 -30.36 6.75
CA CYS A 168 -7.47 -29.40 7.21
C CYS A 168 -8.51 -30.10 8.07
N LYS A 169 -9.04 -29.39 9.06
CA LYS A 169 -10.07 -29.87 9.98
C LYS A 169 -11.35 -29.05 9.81
N LEU A 170 -12.49 -29.71 9.64
CA LEU A 170 -13.79 -29.04 9.60
C LEU A 170 -14.18 -28.54 10.99
N LYS A 171 -14.59 -27.28 11.08
CA LYS A 171 -14.97 -26.65 12.35
C LYS A 171 -16.19 -27.31 13.00
N LYS A 172 -17.19 -27.70 12.20
CA LYS A 172 -18.48 -28.25 12.66
C LYS A 172 -18.34 -29.58 13.38
N ASN A 173 -17.55 -30.50 12.82
CA ASN A 173 -17.57 -31.91 13.20
C ASN A 173 -16.15 -32.47 13.49
N GLN A 174 -15.11 -31.62 13.44
CA GLN A 174 -13.72 -31.95 13.75
C GLN A 174 -13.11 -33.07 12.86
N TYR A 175 -13.74 -33.40 11.73
CA TYR A 175 -13.18 -34.35 10.77
C TYR A 175 -12.02 -33.74 10.00
N PHE A 176 -11.05 -34.58 9.69
CA PHE A 176 -9.87 -34.21 8.92
C PHE A 176 -10.04 -34.57 7.44
N GLY A 177 -9.49 -33.73 6.58
CA GLY A 177 -9.39 -33.95 5.14
C GLY A 177 -8.09 -33.36 4.60
N SER A 178 -7.78 -33.69 3.35
CA SER A 178 -6.64 -33.15 2.62
C SER A 178 -7.11 -32.08 1.64
N LEU A 179 -6.75 -30.83 1.89
CA LEU A 179 -6.98 -29.73 0.98
C LEU A 179 -5.95 -29.76 -0.14
N GLU A 180 -6.42 -29.75 -1.39
CA GLU A 180 -5.59 -29.70 -2.59
C GLU A 180 -6.20 -28.79 -3.65
N TRP A 181 -5.36 -28.12 -4.41
CA TRP A 181 -5.79 -27.29 -5.53
C TRP A 181 -5.91 -28.14 -6.80
N THR A 182 -7.00 -27.95 -7.56
CA THR A 182 -7.34 -28.79 -8.73
C THR A 182 -6.77 -28.29 -10.05
N GLY A 183 -6.11 -27.13 -10.07
CA GLY A 183 -5.53 -26.55 -11.29
C GLY A 183 -6.52 -25.80 -12.19
N ARG A 184 -7.83 -25.83 -11.88
CA ARG A 184 -8.88 -25.24 -12.74
C ARG A 184 -9.16 -23.77 -12.40
N ASN A 185 -9.51 -23.51 -11.14
CA ASN A 185 -9.87 -22.18 -10.65
C ASN A 185 -9.01 -21.83 -9.44
N ALA A 186 -8.31 -20.69 -9.48
CA ALA A 186 -7.47 -20.23 -8.37
C ALA A 186 -8.27 -19.86 -7.10
N ARG A 187 -9.59 -19.70 -7.21
CA ARG A 187 -10.49 -19.36 -6.09
C ARG A 187 -11.12 -20.57 -5.42
N GLU A 188 -10.89 -21.77 -5.94
CA GLU A 188 -11.50 -23.00 -5.46
C GLU A 188 -10.42 -24.04 -5.13
N CYS A 189 -10.58 -24.72 -4.00
CA CYS A 189 -9.77 -25.87 -3.64
C CYS A 189 -10.71 -27.04 -3.33
N ALA A 190 -10.23 -28.26 -3.59
CA ALA A 190 -10.97 -29.46 -3.25
C ALA A 190 -10.50 -29.96 -1.88
N LEU A 191 -11.45 -30.20 -0.98
CA LEU A 191 -11.17 -30.92 0.26
C LEU A 191 -11.49 -32.40 0.04
N ARG A 192 -10.46 -33.24 0.05
CA ARG A 192 -10.57 -34.68 -0.18
C ARG A 192 -10.41 -35.47 1.10
N ASN A 193 -10.70 -36.76 1.04
CA ASN A 193 -10.57 -37.72 2.14
C ASN A 193 -11.49 -37.42 3.34
N ILE A 194 -12.67 -36.85 3.09
CA ILE A 194 -13.75 -36.75 4.08
C ILE A 194 -14.68 -37.97 3.93
N PRO A 195 -15.05 -38.67 5.02
CA PRO A 195 -16.00 -39.77 4.93
C PRO A 195 -17.40 -39.31 4.46
N PHE A 196 -18.05 -40.11 3.61
CA PHE A 196 -19.35 -39.76 2.99
C PHE A 196 -20.51 -39.58 3.99
N HIS A 197 -20.42 -40.17 5.19
CA HIS A 197 -21.46 -40.08 6.23
C HIS A 197 -21.36 -38.80 7.07
N VAL A 198 -20.39 -37.93 6.78
CA VAL A 198 -20.14 -36.71 7.53
C VAL A 198 -20.91 -35.57 6.89
N GLU A 199 -21.83 -34.96 7.66
CA GLU A 199 -22.47 -33.72 7.24
C GLU A 199 -21.46 -32.57 7.23
N VAL A 200 -21.15 -32.08 6.02
CA VAL A 200 -20.28 -30.92 5.77
C VAL A 200 -20.97 -29.62 6.18
#